data_AF-A0A644WRC7-F1
#
_entry.id   AF-A0A644WRC7-F1
#
_cell.length_a   1.000
_cell.length_b   1.000
_cell.length_c   1.000
_cell.angle_alpha   90.00
_cell.angle_beta   90.00
_cell.angle_gamma   90.00
#
_symmetry.space_group_name_H-M   'P 1'
#
loop_
_entity.id
_entity.type
_entity.pdbx_description
1 polymer ?
#
loop_
_entity_poly.entity_id
_entity_poly.type
_entity_poly.pdbx_seq_one_letter_code
_entity_poly.pdbx_strand_id
1 'polypeptide(L)'
;MPDIAQLLIDIKDYLNITWDDEKTDKNLTGMIKRGMTRLQNIAGVSTLDFKEEGAARELLFDYCRYANSHALEMFEVNFIGELQSLHFEYQAKALEQTEGATN
;
A
#
# COMPACT_ATOMS: atom_id res chain seq x y z
N MET A 1 -1.18 4.96 14.15
CA MET A 1 -0.73 5.33 12.80
C MET A 1 0.30 4.31 12.34
N PRO A 2 0.31 3.92 11.06
CA PRO A 2 1.38 3.11 10.50
C PRO A 2 2.71 3.85 10.71
N ASP A 3 3.74 3.10 11.09
CA ASP A 3 5.05 3.67 11.35
C ASP A 3 5.74 3.91 10.00
N ILE A 4 5.57 5.12 9.47
CA ILE A 4 6.13 5.54 8.19
C ILE A 4 7.65 5.43 8.19
N ALA A 5 8.31 5.59 9.35
CA ALA A 5 9.76 5.45 9.44
C ALA A 5 10.18 4.00 9.20
N GLN A 6 9.47 3.04 9.80
CA GLN A 6 9.73 1.62 9.55
C GLN A 6 9.42 1.24 8.10
N LEU A 7 8.29 1.68 7.55
CA LEU A 7 7.95 1.43 6.14
C LEU A 7 8.98 2.01 5.17
N LEU A 8 9.55 3.17 5.49
CA LEU A 8 10.61 3.77 4.69
C LEU A 8 11.86 2.88 4.69
N ILE A 9 12.28 2.37 5.85
CA ILE A 9 13.41 1.44 5.96
C ILE A 9 13.14 0.18 5.13
N ASP A 10 11.99 -0.46 5.36
CA ASP A 10 11.63 -1.71 4.70
C ASP A 10 11.55 -1.55 3.17
N ILE A 11 11.03 -0.42 2.69
CA ILE A 11 10.95 -0.12 1.26
C ILE A 11 12.32 0.24 0.67
N LYS A 12 13.18 0.95 1.41
CA LYS A 12 14.57 1.18 0.98
C LYS A 12 15.28 -0.16 0.80
N ASP A 13 15.13 -1.07 1.75
CA ASP A 13 15.67 -2.43 1.67
C ASP A 13 15.10 -3.20 0.46
N TYR A 14 13.78 -3.16 0.26
CA TYR A 14 13.12 -3.77 -0.90
C TYR A 14 13.64 -3.23 -2.25
N LEU A 15 13.89 -1.92 -2.33
CA LEU A 15 14.41 -1.25 -3.51
C LEU A 15 15.94 -1.34 -3.64
N ASN A 16 16.62 -2.00 -2.70
CA ASN A 16 18.08 -2.07 -2.61
C ASN A 16 18.75 -0.68 -2.53
N ILE A 17 18.10 0.28 -1.88
CA ILE A 17 18.61 1.63 -1.63
C ILE A 17 19.37 1.62 -0.30
N THR A 18 20.69 1.51 -0.37
CA THR A 18 21.56 1.35 0.81
C THR A 18 22.18 2.66 1.29
N TRP A 19 21.96 3.77 0.59
CA TRP A 19 22.51 5.07 0.96
C TRP A 19 21.52 5.91 1.76
N ASP A 20 22.08 6.81 2.57
CA ASP A 20 21.33 7.81 3.31
C ASP A 20 21.31 9.11 2.49
N ASP A 21 20.12 9.53 2.07
CA ASP A 21 19.91 10.76 1.30
C ASP A 21 18.54 11.33 1.63
N GLU A 22 18.53 12.51 2.27
CA GLU A 22 17.29 13.16 2.72
C GLU A 22 16.29 13.41 1.59
N LYS A 23 16.78 13.67 0.37
CA LYS A 23 15.92 13.89 -0.79
C LYS A 23 15.23 12.59 -1.22
N THR A 24 15.96 11.50 -1.27
CA THR A 24 15.44 10.15 -1.56
C THR A 24 14.42 9.75 -0.51
N ASP A 25 14.74 9.93 0.77
CA ASP A 25 13.86 9.58 1.89
C ASP A 25 12.56 10.40 1.87
N LYS A 26 12.65 11.70 1.58
CA LYS A 26 11.48 12.57 1.39
C LYS A 26 10.62 12.13 0.20
N ASN A 27 11.24 11.76 -0.91
CA ASN A 27 10.53 11.31 -2.11
C ASN A 27 9.81 9.98 -1.87
N LEU A 28 10.51 8.98 -1.31
CA LEU A 28 9.95 7.67 -0.97
C LEU A 28 8.83 7.81 0.07
N THR A 29 9.02 8.62 1.10
CA THR A 29 7.96 8.93 2.08
C THR A 29 6.71 9.50 1.39
N GLY A 30 6.88 10.36 0.38
CA GLY A 30 5.78 10.87 -0.42
C GLY A 30 5.10 9.78 -1.27
N MET A 31 5.86 8.85 -1.84
CA MET A 31 5.33 7.71 -2.60
C MET A 31 4.55 6.76 -1.70
N ILE A 32 5.08 6.43 -0.52
CA ILE A 32 4.44 5.60 0.50
C ILE A 32 3.07 6.16 0.88
N LYS A 33 3.02 7.45 1.24
CA LYS A 33 1.75 8.11 1.63
C LYS A 33 0.72 8.08 0.50
N ARG A 34 1.14 8.30 -0.75
CA ARG A 34 0.25 8.22 -1.92
C ARG A 34 -0.23 6.80 -2.17
N GLY A 35 0.66 5.80 -2.09
CA GLY A 35 0.33 4.39 -2.26
C GLY A 35 -0.68 3.92 -1.21
N MET A 36 -0.45 4.24 0.06
CA MET A 36 -1.38 3.91 1.15
C MET A 36 -2.77 4.52 0.92
N THR A 37 -2.82 5.80 0.54
CA THR A 37 -4.08 6.48 0.25
C THR A 37 -4.79 5.82 -0.94
N ARG A 38 -4.04 5.47 -1.99
CA ARG A 38 -4.57 4.80 -3.18
C ARG A 38 -5.16 3.43 -2.82
N LEU A 39 -4.43 2.60 -2.08
CA LEU A 39 -4.87 1.27 -1.67
C LEU A 39 -6.08 1.34 -0.72
N GLN A 40 -6.10 2.29 0.20
CA GLN A 40 -7.26 2.54 1.07
C GLN A 40 -8.51 2.93 0.25
N ASN A 41 -8.35 3.78 -0.76
CA ASN A 41 -9.44 4.15 -1.66
C ASN A 41 -9.95 2.94 -2.48
N ILE A 42 -9.05 2.04 -2.89
CA ILE A 42 -9.42 0.81 -3.61
C ILE A 42 -10.17 -0.14 -2.67
N ALA A 43 -9.65 -0.39 -1.47
CA ALA A 43 -10.29 -1.24 -0.48
C ALA A 43 -11.61 -0.66 0.05
N GLY A 44 -11.81 0.66 -0.06
CA GLY A 44 -13.00 1.36 0.43
C GLY A 44 -13.01 1.52 1.96
N VAL A 45 -11.84 1.52 2.60
CA VAL A 45 -11.69 1.65 4.05
C VAL A 45 -10.79 2.83 4.42
N SER A 46 -11.04 3.42 5.58
CA SER A 46 -10.24 4.55 6.08
C SER A 46 -8.83 4.13 6.54
N THR A 47 -8.64 2.85 6.86
CA THR A 47 -7.37 2.30 7.35
C THR A 47 -7.14 0.91 6.77
N LEU A 48 -5.94 0.68 6.22
CA LEU A 48 -5.40 -0.63 5.87
C LEU A 48 -4.19 -0.93 6.76
N ASP A 49 -3.98 -2.21 7.05
CA ASP A 49 -2.76 -2.65 7.71
C ASP A 49 -1.65 -2.84 6.68
N PHE A 50 -0.54 -2.15 6.90
CA PHE A 50 0.68 -2.24 6.11
C PHE A 50 1.87 -2.75 6.94
N LYS A 51 1.64 -3.12 8.21
CA LYS A 51 2.70 -3.60 9.11
C LYS A 51 2.90 -5.10 8.95
N GLU A 52 1.82 -5.86 8.99
CA GLU A 52 1.88 -7.30 8.81
C GLU A 52 2.08 -7.68 7.35
N GLU A 53 2.77 -8.80 7.12
CA GLU A 53 2.91 -9.39 5.80
C GLU A 53 1.54 -9.79 5.24
N GLY A 54 1.26 -9.38 4.01
CA GLY A 54 -0.03 -9.60 3.35
C GLY A 54 -0.22 -8.73 2.13
N ALA A 55 -1.35 -8.91 1.44
CA ALA A 55 -1.62 -8.29 0.15
C ALA A 55 -1.51 -6.76 0.16
N ALA A 56 -1.97 -6.09 1.23
CA ALA A 56 -1.89 -4.64 1.33
C ALA A 56 -0.43 -4.12 1.43
N ARG A 57 0.43 -4.81 2.18
CA ARG A 57 1.86 -4.47 2.33
C ARG A 57 2.62 -4.74 1.04
N GLU A 58 2.42 -5.90 0.42
CA GLU A 58 3.03 -6.26 -0.86
C GLU A 58 2.68 -5.26 -1.97
N LEU A 59 1.39 -4.93 -2.12
CA LEU A 59 0.92 -3.94 -3.09
C LEU A 59 1.52 -2.55 -2.85
N LEU A 60 1.74 -2.15 -1.60
CA LEU A 60 2.37 -0.87 -1.28
C LEU A 60 3.84 -0.84 -1.73
N PHE A 61 4.55 -1.95 -1.57
CA PHE A 61 5.95 -2.07 -1.95
C PHE A 61 6.10 -2.01 -3.47
N ASP A 62 5.25 -2.75 -4.20
CA ASP A 62 5.21 -2.67 -5.65
C ASP A 62 4.79 -1.30 -6.17
N TYR A 63 3.79 -0.66 -5.54
CA TYR A 63 3.44 0.72 -5.86
C TYR A 63 4.65 1.64 -5.77
N CYS A 64 5.43 1.53 -4.68
CA CYS A 64 6.64 2.34 -4.48
C CYS A 64 7.72 2.01 -5.51
N ARG A 65 7.90 0.73 -5.89
CA ARG A 65 8.84 0.31 -6.94
C ARG A 65 8.50 0.93 -8.29
N TYR A 66 7.23 0.90 -8.70
CA TYR A 66 6.81 1.51 -9.96
C TYR A 66 6.87 3.04 -9.91
N ALA A 67 6.46 3.65 -8.78
CA ALA A 67 6.53 5.10 -8.60
C ALA A 67 7.98 5.62 -8.65
N ASN A 68 8.92 4.91 -8.01
CA ASN A 68 10.34 5.24 -8.05
C ASN A 68 10.95 5.04 -9.44
N SER A 69 10.45 4.08 -10.21
CA SER A 69 10.88 3.81 -11.59
C SER A 69 10.19 4.69 -12.64
N HIS A 70 9.39 5.68 -12.22
CA HIS A 70 8.61 6.55 -13.11
C HIS A 70 7.67 5.81 -14.07
N ALA A 71 7.15 4.65 -13.66
CA ALA A 71 6.27 3.80 -14.46
C ALA A 71 4.95 3.49 -13.73
N LEU A 72 4.46 4.43 -12.93
CA LEU A 72 3.31 4.22 -12.04
C LEU A 72 2.05 3.77 -12.79
N GLU A 73 1.87 4.21 -14.03
CA GLU A 73 0.80 3.78 -14.93
C GLU A 73 0.78 2.26 -15.17
N MET A 74 1.94 1.61 -15.13
CA MET A 74 2.06 0.16 -15.32
C MET A 74 1.68 -0.61 -14.05
N PHE A 75 1.77 0.00 -12.87
CA PHE A 75 1.34 -0.65 -11.62
C PHE A 75 -0.15 -1.02 -11.67
N GLU A 76 -0.99 -0.06 -12.06
CA GLU A 76 -2.45 -0.26 -12.12
C GLU A 76 -2.84 -1.35 -13.12
N VAL A 77 -2.08 -1.48 -14.21
CA VAL A 77 -2.33 -2.51 -15.23
C VAL A 77 -1.82 -3.88 -14.78
N ASN A 78 -0.60 -3.94 -14.23
CA ASN A 78 0.05 -5.20 -13.88
C ASN A 78 -0.57 -5.86 -12.65
N PHE A 79 -1.08 -5.07 -11.71
CA PHE A 79 -1.64 -5.56 -10.45
C PHE A 79 -3.17 -5.44 -10.38
N ILE A 80 -3.85 -5.28 -11.53
CA ILE A 80 -5.29 -5.07 -11.54
C ILE A 80 -6.06 -6.21 -10.83
N GLY A 81 -5.59 -7.45 -10.95
CA GLY A 81 -6.23 -8.62 -10.32
C GLY A 81 -6.08 -8.60 -8.79
N GLU A 82 -4.90 -8.22 -8.30
CA GLU A 82 -4.59 -8.10 -6.89
C GLU A 82 -5.32 -6.91 -6.27
N LEU A 83 -5.40 -5.78 -6.98
CA LEU A 83 -6.17 -4.61 -6.58
C LEU A 83 -7.68 -4.93 -6.49
N GLN A 84 -8.21 -5.70 -7.44
CA GLN A 84 -9.59 -6.18 -7.40
C GLN A 84 -9.82 -7.15 -6.24
N SER A 85 -8.87 -8.06 -6.01
CA SER A 85 -8.94 -9.01 -4.89
C SER A 85 -8.96 -8.28 -3.55
N LEU A 86 -8.10 -7.27 -3.38
CA LEU A 86 -8.09 -6.39 -2.21
C LEU A 86 -9.43 -5.67 -2.03
N HIS A 87 -10.00 -5.14 -3.12
CA HIS A 87 -11.32 -4.51 -3.06
C HIS A 87 -12.38 -5.50 -2.57
N PHE A 88 -12.49 -6.68 -3.19
CA PHE A 88 -13.51 -7.66 -2.83
C PHE A 88 -13.36 -8.19 -1.41
N GLU A 89 -12.13 -8.44 -0.95
CA GLU A 89 -11.86 -8.89 0.42
C GLU A 89 -12.40 -7.90 1.46
N TYR A 90 -12.14 -6.60 1.27
CA TYR A 90 -12.57 -5.58 2.21
C TYR A 90 -14.06 -5.25 2.12
N GLN A 91 -14.67 -5.37 0.93
CA GLN A 91 -16.12 -5.28 0.78
C GLN A 91 -16.82 -6.45 1.51
N ALA A 92 -16.31 -7.67 1.39
CA ALA A 92 -16.86 -8.82 2.11
C ALA A 92 -16.79 -8.62 3.63
N LYS A 93 -15.65 -8.19 4.16
CA LYS A 93 -15.48 -7.87 5.58
C LYS A 93 -16.45 -6.78 6.07
N ALA A 94 -16.70 -5.76 5.25
CA ALA A 94 -17.63 -4.69 5.60
C ALA A 94 -19.10 -5.18 5.70
N LEU A 95 -19.49 -6.14 4.85
CA LEU A 95 -20.82 -6.75 4.89
C LEU A 95 -21.02 -7.61 6.13
N GLU A 96 -20.03 -8.46 6.48
CA GLU A 96 -20.07 -9.29 7.70
C GLU A 96 -20.22 -8.45 8.97
N GLN A 97 -19.57 -7.30 9.05
CA GLN A 97 -19.71 -6.37 10.17
C GLN A 97 -21.11 -5.74 10.27
N THR A 98 -21.80 -5.57 9.15
CA THR A 98 -23.15 -5.00 9.11
C THR A 98 -24.21 -6.03 9.54
N GLU A 99 -24.03 -7.30 9.18
CA GLU A 99 -24.92 -8.41 9.58
C GLU A 99 -24.74 -8.81 11.05
N GLY A 100 -23.52 -8.71 11.59
CA GLY A 100 -23.25 -8.95 13.01
C GLY A 100 -23.78 -7.85 13.95
N ALA A 101 -24.04 -6.65 13.45
CA ALA A 101 -24.55 -5.53 14.23
C ALA A 101 -26.09 -5.45 14.28
N THR A 102 -26.78 -6.26 13.48
CA THR A 102 -28.26 -6.27 13.36
C THR A 102 -28.93 -7.46 14.06
N ASN A 103 -28.17 -8.32 14.75
CA ASN A 103 -28.68 -9.45 15.54
C ASN A 103 -28.51 -9.25 17.05
#